data_AF-A0A2A4JZ78-F1
#
_entry.id   AF-A0A2A4JZ78-F1
#
_cell.length_a   1.000
_cell.length_b   1.000
_cell.length_c   1.000
_cell.angle_alpha   90.00
_cell.angle_beta   90.00
_cell.angle_gamma   90.00
#
_symmetry.space_group_name_H-M   'P 1'
#
loop_
_entity.id
_entity.type
_entity.pdbx_description
1 polymer ?
#
loop_
_entity_poly.entity_id
_entity_poly.type
_entity_poly.pdbx_seq_one_letter_code
_entity_poly.pdbx_strand_id
1 'polypeptide(L)' 'MKFWTILFCFVLFTMTLAIPNCPEGEYYPGPDCSIEPSCKKLASATAHGKHACETCWCKPGTLRNLDDNTCVKSCD' A
#
# COMPACT_ATOMS: atom_id res chain seq x y z
N MET A 1 -7.04 27.52 -29.56
CA MET A 1 -7.19 27.51 -28.08
C MET A 1 -7.79 26.21 -27.54
N LYS A 2 -8.74 25.54 -28.24
CA LYS A 2 -9.36 24.28 -27.77
C LYS A 2 -8.41 23.08 -27.60
N PHE A 3 -7.33 23.01 -28.38
CA PHE A 3 -6.39 21.88 -28.34
C PHE A 3 -5.64 21.80 -26.99
N TRP A 4 -5.24 22.96 -26.46
CA TRP A 4 -4.55 23.05 -25.17
C TRP A 4 -5.43 22.59 -24.00
N THR A 5 -6.74 22.85 -24.07
CA THR A 5 -7.70 22.43 -23.05
C THR A 5 -7.85 20.90 -23.01
N ILE A 6 -7.89 20.26 -24.17
CA ILE A 6 -7.99 18.79 -24.29
C ILE A 6 -6.70 18.13 -23.76
N LEU A 7 -5.54 18.71 -24.09
CA LEU A 7 -4.24 18.22 -23.66
C LEU A 7 -4.11 18.31 -22.13
N PHE A 8 -4.58 19.39 -21.53
CA PHE A 8 -4.60 19.57 -20.08
C PHE A 8 -5.51 18.54 -19.36
N CYS A 9 -6.71 18.29 -19.91
CA CYS A 9 -7.60 17.26 -19.37
C CYS A 9 -6.99 15.84 -19.45
N PHE A 10 -6.26 15.54 -20.53
CA PHE A 10 -5.63 14.23 -20.69
C PHE A 10 -4.50 14.01 -19.68
N VAL A 11 -3.68 15.03 -19.43
CA VAL A 11 -2.59 14.98 -18.43
C VAL A 11 -3.14 14.81 -17.00
N LEU A 12 -4.23 15.51 -16.66
CA LEU A 12 -4.89 15.35 -15.36
C LEU A 12 -5.46 13.93 -15.18
N PHE A 13 -6.08 13.37 -16.23
CA PHE A 13 -6.63 12.02 -16.18
C PHE A 13 -5.54 10.95 -15.97
N THR A 14 -4.40 11.08 -16.65
CA THR A 14 -3.28 10.14 -16.47
C THR A 14 -2.66 10.23 -15.08
N MET A 15 -2.64 11.41 -14.46
CA MET A 15 -2.14 11.58 -13.09
C MET A 15 -3.04 10.89 -12.06
N THR A 16 -4.36 10.87 -12.27
CA THR A 16 -5.29 10.19 -11.36
C THR A 16 -5.21 8.67 -11.39
N LEU A 17 -4.74 8.08 -12.50
CA LEU A 17 -4.58 6.62 -12.63
C LEU A 17 -3.27 6.09 -12.04
N ALA A 18 -2.30 6.97 -11.74
CA ALA A 18 -0.98 6.58 -11.27
C ALA A 18 -0.91 6.31 -9.75
N ILE A 19 -1.98 6.57 -9.00
CA ILE A 19 -2.03 6.31 -7.56
C ILE A 19 -2.75 4.97 -7.35
N PRO A 20 -2.07 3.93 -6.83
CA PRO A 20 -2.76 2.71 -6.48
C PRO A 20 -3.79 3.00 -5.38
N ASN A 21 -5.05 2.60 -5.64
CA ASN A 21 -6.12 2.73 -4.66
C ASN A 21 -5.87 1.74 -3.51
N CYS A 22 -5.39 2.25 -2.39
CA CYS A 22 -5.17 1.45 -1.20
C CYS A 22 -6.46 1.29 -0.39
N PRO A 23 -6.71 0.09 0.18
CA PRO A 23 -7.80 -0.13 1.13
C PRO A 23 -7.73 0.82 2.32
N GLU A 24 -8.86 1.03 3.01
CA GLU A 24 -8.87 1.80 4.25
C GLU A 24 -7.94 1.18 5.30
N GLY A 25 -7.07 2.00 5.89
CA GLY A 25 -6.05 1.55 6.84
C GLY A 25 -4.68 1.27 6.21
N GLU A 26 -4.60 1.36 4.89
CA GLU A 26 -3.36 1.16 4.14
C GLU A 26 -2.90 2.45 3.45
N TYR A 27 -1.64 2.48 3.01
CA TYR A 27 -1.05 3.58 2.26
C TYR A 27 -0.11 3.02 1.20
N TYR A 28 0.09 3.78 0.11
CA TYR A 28 1.11 3.44 -0.87
C TYR A 28 2.46 3.99 -0.40
N PRO A 29 3.46 3.14 -0.11
CA PRO A 29 4.77 3.59 0.33
C PRO A 29 5.59 4.27 -0.78
N GLY A 30 5.09 4.29 -2.02
CA GLY A 30 5.85 4.71 -3.19
C GLY A 30 6.48 3.51 -3.90
N PRO A 31 7.38 3.75 -4.86
CA PRO A 31 8.14 2.69 -5.54
C PRO A 31 9.20 2.02 -4.63
N ASP A 32 9.08 2.18 -3.31
CA ASP A 32 10.06 1.72 -2.34
C ASP A 32 9.81 0.26 -2.00
N CYS A 33 10.65 -0.62 -2.54
CA CYS A 33 10.64 -2.07 -2.33
C CYS A 33 11.20 -2.45 -0.94
N SER A 34 10.60 -1.94 0.12
CA SER A 34 11.06 -2.24 1.47
C SER A 34 10.31 -3.44 2.08
N ILE A 35 10.62 -3.79 3.32
CA ILE A 35 9.99 -4.90 4.05
C ILE A 35 8.84 -4.33 4.88
N GLU A 36 7.60 -4.71 4.57
CA GLU A 36 6.43 -4.32 5.38
C GLU A 36 6.44 -5.10 6.71
N PRO A 37 6.24 -4.43 7.86
CA PRO A 37 6.07 -5.09 9.15
C PRO A 37 4.85 -6.04 9.12
N SER A 38 5.06 -7.33 9.37
CA SER A 38 3.99 -8.33 9.32
C SER A 38 4.12 -9.38 10.43
N CYS A 39 3.02 -10.08 10.71
CA CYS A 39 2.97 -11.09 11.75
C CYS A 39 1.94 -12.19 11.48
N LYS A 40 1.99 -13.25 12.28
CA LYS A 40 1.10 -14.41 12.20
C LYS A 40 0.65 -14.81 13.61
N LYS A 41 -0.64 -15.16 13.79
CA LYS A 41 -1.24 -15.45 15.11
C LYS A 41 -0.67 -16.70 15.79
N LEU A 42 -0.25 -17.69 15.02
CA LEU A 42 0.34 -18.91 15.58
C LEU A 42 1.86 -18.78 15.69
N ALA A 43 2.30 -18.49 16.92
CA ALA A 43 3.65 -18.66 17.46
C ALA A 43 4.73 -17.73 16.91
N SER A 44 5.03 -16.66 17.68
CA SER A 44 6.38 -16.14 17.99
C SER A 44 7.37 -15.88 16.84
N ALA A 45 6.93 -15.87 15.59
CA ALA A 45 7.77 -15.60 14.45
C ALA A 45 7.43 -14.20 13.97
N THR A 46 8.39 -13.28 14.14
CA THR A 46 8.58 -12.16 13.23
C THR A 46 8.49 -12.74 11.83
N ALA A 47 7.30 -12.66 11.21
CA ALA A 47 7.10 -13.25 9.92
C ALA A 47 7.92 -12.40 8.96
N HIS A 48 8.85 -13.03 8.24
CA HIS A 48 9.70 -12.32 7.29
C HIS A 48 8.82 -11.48 6.38
N GLY A 49 8.95 -10.16 6.51
CA GLY A 49 8.07 -9.25 5.81
C GLY A 49 8.18 -9.49 4.32
N LYS A 50 7.03 -9.48 3.64
CA LYS A 50 7.02 -9.65 2.20
C LYS A 50 7.69 -8.43 1.59
N HIS A 51 8.71 -8.66 0.76
CA HIS A 51 9.18 -7.65 -0.17
C HIS A 51 8.06 -7.40 -1.16
N ALA A 52 7.38 -6.26 -1.04
CA ALA A 52 6.27 -5.95 -1.91
C ALA A 52 6.43 -4.51 -2.41
N CYS A 53 6.84 -4.39 -3.67
CA CYS A 53 7.12 -3.14 -4.36
C CYS A 53 5.87 -2.45 -4.93
N GLU A 54 4.77 -3.20 -5.07
CA GLU A 54 3.57 -2.76 -5.79
C GLU A 54 2.30 -2.86 -4.95
N THR A 55 2.40 -3.22 -3.67
CA THR A 55 1.23 -3.38 -2.80
C THR A 55 1.09 -2.23 -1.83
N CYS A 56 -0.14 -2.02 -1.39
CA CYS A 56 -0.46 -1.11 -0.29
C CYS A 56 0.01 -1.69 1.05
N TRP A 57 0.58 -0.83 1.87
CA TRP A 57 1.16 -1.17 3.16
C TRP A 57 0.24 -0.72 4.29
N CYS A 58 0.20 -1.45 5.39
CA CYS A 58 -0.48 -1.02 6.60
C CYS A 58 0.13 0.29 7.12
N LYS A 59 -0.72 1.24 7.54
CA LYS A 59 -0.27 2.54 8.07
C LYS A 59 0.80 2.38 9.16
N PRO A 60 1.75 3.32 9.27
CA PRO A 60 2.79 3.27 10.30
C PRO A 60 2.21 3.06 11.70
N GLY A 61 2.79 2.13 12.46
CA GLY A 61 2.28 1.73 13.78
C GLY A 61 1.26 0.59 13.75
N THR A 62 0.99 0.00 12.58
CA THR A 62 0.25 -1.25 12.43
C THR A 62 1.08 -2.29 11.69
N LEU A 63 0.72 -3.56 11.87
CA LEU A 63 1.36 -4.76 11.33
C LEU A 63 0.36 -5.45 10.42
N ARG A 64 0.83 -6.01 9.30
CA ARG A 64 0.01 -6.87 8.46
C ARG A 64 -0.13 -8.24 9.11
N ASN A 65 -1.34 -8.64 9.47
CA ASN A 65 -1.64 -10.02 9.83
C ASN A 65 -1.65 -10.87 8.55
N LEU A 66 -0.75 -11.85 8.46
CA LEU A 66 -0.60 -12.72 7.30
C LEU A 66 -1.70 -13.78 7.19
N ASP A 67 -2.48 -14.02 8.24
CA ASP A 67 -3.55 -15.01 8.26
C ASP A 67 -4.83 -14.51 7.57
N ASP A 68 -5.21 -13.25 7.79
CA ASP A 68 -6.42 -12.61 7.25
C ASP A 68 -6.13 -11.39 6.36
N ASN A 69 -4.85 -11.07 6.16
CA ASN A 69 -4.36 -9.91 5.42
C ASN A 69 -4.85 -8.56 5.96
N THR A 70 -5.25 -8.47 7.23
CA THR A 70 -5.73 -7.23 7.86
C THR A 70 -4.60 -6.46 8.54
N CYS A 71 -4.79 -5.15 8.74
CA CYS A 71 -3.84 -4.31 9.49
C CYS A 71 -4.23 -4.27 10.97
N VAL A 72 -3.34 -4.75 11.84
CA VAL A 72 -3.56 -4.85 13.30
C VAL A 72 -2.50 -4.07 14.08
N LYS A 73 -2.81 -3.58 15.28
CA LYS A 73 -1.82 -2.88 16.14
C LYS A 73 -0.85 -3.83 16.85
N SER A 74 -1.32 -5.03 17.16
CA SER A 74 -0.57 -6.09 17.84
C SER A 74 -1.00 -7.44 17.28
N CYS A 75 -0.11 -8.41 17.39
CA CYS A 75 -0.30 -9.77 16.90
C CYS A 75 -0.59 -10.65 18.10
N ASP A 76 -1.81 -10.49 18.62
CA ASP A 76 -2.34 -11.22 19.77
C ASP A 76 -3.05 -12.51 19.33
#